data_AF-A0A520Z3S8-F1
#
_entry.id   AF-A0A520Z3S8-F1
#
_cell.length_a   1.000
_cell.length_b   1.000
_cell.length_c   1.000
_cell.angle_alpha   90.00
_cell.angle_beta   90.00
_cell.angle_gamma   90.00
#
_symmetry.space_group_name_H-M   'P 1'
#
loop_
_entity.id
_entity.type
_entity.pdbx_description
1 polymer ?
#
loop_
_entity_poly.entity_id
_entity_poly.type
_entity_poly.pdbx_seq_one_letter_code
_entity_poly.pdbx_strand_id
1 'polypeptide(L)'
;SAYDYQLVLDMVKNGMNCARINCEHDNEDIWLKIINNIHKASNALGRKVKIAMDLGGPKIRTGAIAEGPEIRKFTPRRDEKGLLVHPAIIQLVPEIKLDSPLNAVPIPQEWLDKLKVNDTIRLADTRGKQRKLKITSVSPLGVEAYCGKTVYIESGQRIVHENDDIPDTFVGKLPPIAQYLLLRTGDNLVITKKNVLGQPAILDEDGNTLTNATISCQLPEIFDFVEQGDVILFNDGKIEGVIKEVNSDELRVTITRAKDAGSKLRAEKGINFPQTNLALRSLTDKDKNDLAFVVKHADIVNASFVNSKQDVQDLLDELTRLEALEDINMILKIETRAAFANLKEILLTAMQTKYIGVMIARGDLAVEAGWDDIGRIQEEILLMCNAAHVPVIWATQVLENLSKKGLPSRAEITDVVSSLQSDCVMLNKGPYINDTLKLLNRILGKMESYQEKNESMLPKLVKA
;
A
#
# COMPACT_ATOMS: atom_id res chain seq x y z
N SER A 1 10.42 11.39 -2.47
CA SER A 1 9.59 11.83 -1.34
C SER A 1 9.35 13.32 -1.45
N ALA A 2 8.19 13.82 -1.02
CA ALA A 2 7.90 15.26 -1.02
C ALA A 2 8.77 16.02 0.01
N TYR A 3 9.17 15.33 1.08
CA TYR A 3 9.80 15.95 2.26
C TYR A 3 11.27 15.56 2.45
N ASP A 4 11.78 14.63 1.66
CA ASP A 4 13.16 14.13 1.77
C ASP A 4 13.84 14.20 0.40
N TYR A 5 14.54 15.30 0.18
CA TYR A 5 15.36 15.52 -1.01
C TYR A 5 16.57 14.59 -1.06
N GLN A 6 17.19 14.32 0.10
CA GLN A 6 18.41 13.51 0.15
C GLN A 6 18.13 12.08 -0.29
N LEU A 7 17.00 11.51 0.15
CA LEU A 7 16.53 10.22 -0.33
C LEU A 7 16.39 10.19 -1.86
N VAL A 8 15.79 11.23 -2.47
CA VAL A 8 15.60 11.30 -3.93
C VAL A 8 16.95 11.42 -4.64
N LEU A 9 17.85 12.26 -4.14
CA LEU A 9 19.20 12.42 -4.68
C LEU A 9 19.96 11.08 -4.69
N ASP A 10 19.89 10.33 -3.59
CA ASP A 10 20.53 9.03 -3.48
C ASP A 10 19.89 8.00 -4.43
N MET A 11 18.57 8.03 -4.64
CA MET A 11 17.91 7.16 -5.61
C MET A 11 18.41 7.41 -7.04
N VAL A 12 18.51 8.69 -7.46
CA VAL A 12 19.04 9.06 -8.79
C VAL A 12 20.51 8.64 -8.94
N LYS A 13 21.31 8.87 -7.89
CA LYS A 13 22.72 8.45 -7.84
C LYS A 13 22.87 6.94 -8.00
N ASN A 14 22.01 6.16 -7.34
CA ASN A 14 22.05 4.70 -7.33
C ASN A 14 21.44 4.04 -8.60
N GLY A 15 20.91 4.83 -9.54
CA GLY A 15 20.49 4.33 -10.86
C GLY A 15 19.01 4.49 -11.19
N MET A 16 18.24 5.29 -10.45
CA MET A 16 16.85 5.57 -10.84
C MET A 16 16.79 6.36 -12.16
N ASN A 17 16.20 5.78 -13.20
CA ASN A 17 15.99 6.41 -14.51
C ASN A 17 14.60 7.05 -14.67
N CYS A 18 13.61 6.53 -13.96
CA CYS A 18 12.24 7.02 -13.95
C CYS A 18 11.71 7.05 -12.52
N ALA A 19 11.07 8.15 -12.14
CA ALA A 19 10.40 8.33 -10.87
C ALA A 19 8.89 8.20 -11.07
N ARG A 20 8.30 7.23 -10.38
CA ARG A 20 6.85 6.97 -10.39
C ARG A 20 6.16 7.71 -9.25
N ILE A 21 5.07 8.41 -9.54
CA ILE A 21 4.18 9.05 -8.56
C ILE A 21 2.80 8.41 -8.68
N ASN A 22 2.21 7.95 -7.57
CA ASN A 22 0.88 7.34 -7.57
C ASN A 22 -0.18 8.39 -7.19
N CYS A 23 -1.10 8.70 -8.11
CA CYS A 23 -2.16 9.71 -7.91
C CYS A 23 -3.36 9.20 -7.10
N GLU A 24 -3.40 7.92 -6.75
CA GLU A 24 -4.40 7.39 -5.81
C GLU A 24 -4.25 7.98 -4.40
N HIS A 25 -3.08 8.53 -4.10
CA HIS A 25 -2.77 9.15 -2.81
C HIS A 25 -2.27 10.58 -3.01
N ASP A 26 -2.35 11.36 -1.93
CA ASP A 26 -1.91 12.76 -1.88
C ASP A 26 -2.70 13.66 -2.85
N ASN A 27 -2.16 14.84 -3.16
CA ASN A 27 -2.78 15.85 -4.02
C ASN A 27 -1.72 16.60 -4.84
N GLU A 28 -2.17 17.46 -5.74
CA GLU A 28 -1.31 18.23 -6.66
C GLU A 28 -0.16 18.98 -5.96
N ASP A 29 -0.39 19.57 -4.79
CA ASP A 29 0.64 20.28 -4.02
C ASP A 29 1.79 19.36 -3.59
N ILE A 30 1.45 18.13 -3.18
CA ILE A 30 2.44 17.12 -2.78
C ILE A 30 3.14 16.56 -4.00
N TRP A 31 2.41 16.26 -5.08
CA TRP A 31 3.00 15.77 -6.32
C TRP A 31 3.99 16.78 -6.90
N LEU A 32 3.66 18.07 -6.93
CA LEU A 32 4.55 19.12 -7.41
C LEU A 32 5.84 19.21 -6.58
N LYS A 33 5.75 19.06 -5.25
CA LYS A 33 6.94 19.00 -4.38
C LYS A 33 7.83 17.81 -4.71
N ILE A 34 7.23 16.64 -4.98
CA ILE A 34 7.97 15.43 -5.41
C ILE A 34 8.69 15.70 -6.74
N ILE A 35 7.98 16.25 -7.72
CA ILE A 35 8.50 16.60 -9.05
C ILE A 35 9.67 17.57 -8.95
N ASN A 36 9.54 18.63 -8.15
CA ASN A 36 10.61 19.60 -7.93
C ASN A 36 11.86 18.96 -7.30
N ASN A 37 11.70 18.05 -6.34
CA ASN A 37 12.82 17.30 -5.77
C ASN A 37 13.51 16.41 -6.81
N ILE A 38 12.73 15.76 -7.71
CA ILE A 38 13.26 14.92 -8.80
C ILE A 38 14.07 15.78 -9.77
N HIS A 39 13.51 16.90 -10.26
CA HIS A 39 14.23 17.83 -11.15
C HIS A 39 15.51 18.37 -10.50
N LYS A 40 15.45 18.75 -9.23
CA LYS A 40 16.62 19.23 -8.49
C LYS A 40 17.72 18.17 -8.41
N ALA A 41 17.37 16.92 -8.10
CA ALA A 41 18.33 15.81 -8.02
C ALA A 41 18.90 15.43 -9.40
N SER A 42 18.03 15.39 -10.41
CA SER A 42 18.37 15.15 -11.81
C SER A 42 19.41 16.17 -12.31
N ASN A 43 19.15 17.47 -12.08
CA ASN A 43 20.06 18.56 -12.44
C ASN A 43 21.38 18.50 -11.67
N ALA A 44 21.33 18.26 -10.35
CA ALA A 44 22.53 18.18 -9.51
C ALA A 44 23.50 17.05 -9.92
N LEU A 45 22.99 15.97 -10.49
CA LEU A 45 23.78 14.81 -10.94
C LEU A 45 24.00 14.77 -12.45
N GLY A 46 23.46 15.72 -13.22
CA GLY A 46 23.54 15.72 -14.68
C GLY A 46 22.91 14.48 -15.33
N ARG A 47 21.89 13.88 -14.70
CA ARG A 47 21.22 12.66 -15.17
C ARG A 47 19.79 12.95 -15.53
N LYS A 48 19.34 12.54 -16.72
CA LYS A 48 17.93 12.65 -17.11
C LYS A 48 17.11 11.62 -16.34
N VAL A 49 16.10 12.09 -15.60
CA VAL A 49 15.14 11.24 -14.88
C VAL A 49 13.76 11.55 -15.39
N LYS A 50 13.06 10.54 -15.91
CA LYS A 50 11.69 10.65 -16.39
C LYS A 50 10.69 10.63 -15.24
N ILE A 51 9.56 11.31 -15.38
CA ILE A 51 8.48 11.32 -14.39
C ILE A 51 7.28 10.57 -14.98
N ALA A 52 6.86 9.49 -14.31
CA ALA A 52 5.66 8.75 -14.64
C ALA A 52 4.62 8.93 -13.54
N MET A 53 3.37 9.23 -13.91
CA MET A 53 2.27 9.39 -12.95
C MET A 53 1.19 8.36 -13.19
N ASP A 54 0.82 7.63 -12.14
CA ASP A 54 -0.21 6.58 -12.19
C ASP A 54 -1.57 7.14 -11.82
N LEU A 55 -2.50 7.04 -12.77
CA LEU A 55 -3.92 7.25 -12.49
C LEU A 55 -4.44 6.15 -11.56
N GLY A 56 -5.42 6.47 -10.71
CA GLY A 56 -5.94 5.54 -9.70
C GLY A 56 -6.78 4.43 -10.31
N GLY A 57 -7.62 4.77 -11.28
CA GLY A 57 -8.62 3.87 -11.85
C GLY A 57 -9.70 3.46 -10.84
N PRO A 58 -10.64 2.57 -11.23
CA PRO A 58 -11.80 2.19 -10.45
C PRO A 58 -11.47 1.14 -9.36
N LYS A 59 -10.51 1.44 -8.47
CA LYS A 59 -10.10 0.49 -7.43
C LYS A 59 -11.18 0.34 -6.36
N ILE A 60 -11.70 -0.88 -6.21
CA ILE A 60 -12.73 -1.19 -5.23
C ILE A 60 -12.06 -1.41 -3.88
N ARG A 61 -12.58 -0.75 -2.85
CA ARG A 61 -12.02 -0.80 -1.50
C ARG A 61 -13.12 -0.90 -0.45
N THR A 62 -12.79 -1.54 0.67
CA THR A 62 -13.61 -1.51 1.86
C THR A 62 -13.69 -0.09 2.42
N GLY A 63 -14.86 0.33 2.90
CA GLY A 63 -15.05 1.61 3.56
C GLY A 63 -14.39 1.70 4.93
N ALA A 64 -14.67 2.79 5.63
CA ALA A 64 -14.11 3.07 6.94
C ALA A 64 -14.60 2.06 7.99
N ILE A 65 -13.76 1.80 8.99
CA ILE A 65 -14.11 1.02 10.19
C ILE A 65 -14.10 2.00 11.36
N ALA A 66 -14.99 1.80 12.33
CA ALA A 66 -15.01 2.63 13.53
C ALA A 66 -13.63 2.67 14.19
N GLU A 67 -13.18 3.86 14.60
CA GLU A 67 -11.89 4.00 15.28
C GLU A 67 -11.91 3.21 16.60
N GLY A 68 -10.78 2.59 16.90
CA GLY A 68 -10.63 1.87 18.16
C GLY A 68 -10.39 2.81 19.33
N PRO A 69 -10.39 2.28 20.56
CA PRO A 69 -10.13 3.10 21.72
C PRO A 69 -8.72 3.70 21.65
N GLU A 70 -8.56 4.92 22.17
CA GLU A 70 -7.30 5.65 22.24
C GLU A 70 -6.41 5.12 23.38
N ILE A 71 -6.00 3.85 23.25
CA ILE A 71 -5.28 3.09 24.30
C ILE A 71 -3.92 2.61 23.77
N ARG A 72 -2.94 2.52 24.66
CA ARG A 72 -1.65 1.86 24.44
C ARG A 72 -1.38 0.80 25.51
N LYS A 73 -0.97 -0.39 25.05
CA LYS A 73 -0.58 -1.52 25.91
C LYS A 73 0.94 -1.66 25.91
N PHE A 74 1.54 -1.60 27.08
CA PHE A 74 2.97 -1.80 27.28
C PHE A 74 3.18 -3.11 28.04
N THR A 75 3.96 -4.03 27.49
CA THR A 75 4.13 -5.38 28.04
C THR A 75 5.60 -5.65 28.33
N PRO A 76 5.94 -6.03 29.59
CA PRO A 76 7.29 -6.48 29.90
C PRO A 76 7.56 -7.85 29.27
N ARG A 77 8.81 -8.10 28.85
CA ARG A 77 9.26 -9.41 28.38
C ARG A 77 9.72 -10.25 29.56
N ARG A 78 9.23 -11.49 29.62
CA ARG A 78 9.61 -12.49 30.61
C ARG A 78 10.23 -13.71 29.93
N ASP A 79 11.07 -14.43 30.64
CA ASP A 79 11.63 -15.70 30.18
C ASP A 79 10.61 -16.83 30.34
N GLU A 80 11.01 -18.05 29.94
CA GLU A 80 10.20 -19.27 30.05
C GLU A 80 9.85 -19.63 31.50
N LYS A 81 10.60 -19.10 32.49
CA LYS A 81 10.35 -19.29 33.92
C LYS A 81 9.47 -18.17 34.51
N GLY A 82 9.05 -17.20 33.69
CA GLY A 82 8.24 -16.06 34.11
C GLY A 82 9.02 -14.93 34.80
N LEU A 83 10.35 -15.00 34.84
CA LEU A 83 11.19 -13.94 35.38
C LEU A 83 11.27 -12.76 34.42
N LEU A 84 11.34 -11.54 34.97
CA LEU A 84 11.41 -10.31 34.17
C LEU A 84 12.77 -10.22 33.48
N VAL A 85 12.77 -10.17 32.14
CA VAL A 85 13.98 -10.01 31.32
C VAL A 85 14.11 -8.57 30.83
N HIS A 86 13.02 -8.00 30.30
CA HIS A 86 12.96 -6.59 29.94
C HIS A 86 11.69 -5.95 30.48
N PRO A 87 11.77 -4.80 31.15
CA PRO A 87 10.58 -4.07 31.56
C PRO A 87 9.80 -3.54 30.35
N ALA A 88 8.54 -3.21 30.57
CA ALA A 88 7.80 -2.39 29.63
C ALA A 88 8.41 -0.98 29.62
N ILE A 89 8.90 -0.53 28.48
CA ILE A 89 9.48 0.81 28.30
C ILE A 89 8.41 1.75 27.73
N ILE A 90 8.26 2.91 28.36
CA ILE A 90 7.28 3.94 28.01
C ILE A 90 8.06 5.25 27.84
N GLN A 91 7.92 5.90 26.68
CA GLN A 91 8.51 7.21 26.46
C GLN A 91 7.45 8.28 26.62
N LEU A 92 7.62 9.15 27.61
CA LEU A 92 6.77 10.30 27.84
C LEU A 92 7.32 11.46 27.01
N VAL A 93 6.52 11.98 26.09
CA VAL A 93 6.92 13.03 25.13
C VAL A 93 5.90 14.16 25.15
N PRO A 94 6.25 15.40 24.77
CA PRO A 94 5.28 16.50 24.70
C PRO A 94 4.17 16.25 23.66
N GLU A 95 4.54 15.64 22.53
CA GLU A 95 3.65 15.40 21.40
C GLU A 95 4.10 14.12 20.66
N ILE A 96 3.14 13.37 20.12
CA ILE A 96 3.41 12.25 19.22
C ILE A 96 3.47 12.79 17.78
N LYS A 97 4.65 12.66 17.16
CA LYS A 97 4.90 12.94 15.74
C LYS A 97 4.88 11.66 14.91
N LEU A 98 4.87 11.78 13.58
CA LEU A 98 4.81 10.64 12.65
C LEU A 98 5.96 9.64 12.82
N ASP A 99 7.13 10.14 13.24
CA ASP A 99 8.36 9.40 13.51
C ASP A 99 8.55 8.99 14.98
N SER A 100 7.57 9.33 15.85
CA SER A 100 7.64 8.97 17.26
C SER A 100 7.58 7.46 17.46
N PRO A 101 8.31 6.94 18.46
CA PRO A 101 8.34 5.51 18.69
C PRO A 101 6.97 5.01 19.17
N LEU A 102 6.64 3.74 18.87
CA LEU A 102 5.33 3.15 19.22
C LEU A 102 5.03 3.14 20.71
N ASN A 103 6.06 3.28 21.55
CA ASN A 103 5.94 3.37 23.00
C ASN A 103 5.86 4.82 23.53
N ALA A 104 5.68 5.81 22.66
CA ALA A 104 5.45 7.19 23.05
C ALA A 104 4.07 7.41 23.68
N VAL A 105 4.01 8.25 24.72
CA VAL A 105 2.81 8.70 25.43
C VAL A 105 2.90 10.22 25.59
N PRO A 106 1.92 10.99 25.09
CA PRO A 106 1.96 12.43 25.15
C PRO A 106 1.64 12.92 26.57
N ILE A 107 2.48 13.79 27.10
CA ILE A 107 2.37 14.41 28.42
C ILE A 107 2.77 15.89 28.30
N PRO A 108 2.04 16.83 28.92
CA PRO A 108 2.38 18.26 28.85
C PRO A 108 3.85 18.55 29.21
N GLN A 109 4.52 19.35 28.37
CA GLN A 109 5.94 19.69 28.53
C GLN A 109 6.26 20.24 29.93
N GLU A 110 5.42 21.15 30.43
CA GLU A 110 5.58 21.77 31.75
C GLU A 110 5.60 20.75 32.90
N TRP A 111 4.98 19.58 32.71
CA TRP A 111 4.99 18.50 33.68
C TRP A 111 6.23 17.61 33.52
N LEU A 112 6.64 17.33 32.28
CA LEU A 112 7.87 16.58 31.98
C LEU A 112 9.12 17.27 32.54
N ASP A 113 9.17 18.61 32.47
CA ASP A 113 10.29 19.42 32.97
C ASP A 113 10.51 19.29 34.49
N LYS A 114 9.51 18.80 35.24
CA LYS A 114 9.58 18.60 36.69
C LYS A 114 10.15 17.23 37.08
N LEU A 115 10.25 16.29 36.14
CA LEU A 115 10.68 14.92 36.40
C LEU A 115 12.20 14.81 36.46
N LYS A 116 12.68 13.93 37.34
CA LYS A 116 14.09 13.59 37.53
C LYS A 116 14.28 12.08 37.42
N VAL A 117 15.51 11.68 37.12
CA VAL A 117 15.90 10.27 37.12
C VAL A 117 15.69 9.69 38.52
N ASN A 118 15.15 8.47 38.58
CA ASN A 118 14.71 7.73 39.78
C ASN A 118 13.38 8.18 40.40
N ASP A 119 12.72 9.21 39.86
CA ASP A 119 11.35 9.52 40.26
C ASP A 119 10.41 8.34 39.97
N THR A 120 9.31 8.27 40.71
CA THR A 120 8.26 7.28 40.49
C THR A 120 6.94 7.98 40.26
N ILE A 121 6.27 7.59 39.19
CA ILE A 121 4.92 8.06 38.84
C ILE A 121 3.94 6.89 38.95
N ARG A 122 2.69 7.21 39.28
CA ARG A 122 1.62 6.27 39.55
C ARG A 122 0.44 6.55 38.62
N LEU A 123 -0.21 5.49 38.16
CA LEU A 123 -1.47 5.59 37.44
C LEU A 123 -2.34 4.36 37.70
N ALA A 124 -3.65 4.55 37.65
CA ALA A 124 -4.60 3.45 37.50
C ALA A 124 -4.67 3.11 36.01
N ASP A 125 -4.41 1.86 35.61
CA ASP A 125 -4.56 1.47 34.20
C ASP A 125 -6.05 1.35 33.82
N THR A 126 -6.35 1.20 32.53
CA THR A 126 -7.75 1.08 32.04
C THR A 126 -8.54 -0.10 32.60
N ARG A 127 -7.89 -1.01 33.34
CA ARG A 127 -8.50 -2.15 34.05
C ARG A 127 -8.66 -1.87 35.55
N GLY A 128 -8.47 -0.62 35.98
CA GLY A 128 -8.47 -0.18 37.38
C GLY A 128 -7.25 -0.62 38.19
N LYS A 129 -6.22 -1.21 37.57
CA LYS A 129 -5.08 -1.74 38.33
C LYS A 129 -4.00 -0.66 38.50
N GLN A 130 -3.57 -0.44 39.74
CA GLN A 130 -2.50 0.51 40.06
C GLN A 130 -1.15 0.08 39.48
N ARG A 131 -0.45 1.02 38.85
CA ARG A 131 0.88 0.83 38.26
C ARG A 131 1.84 1.89 38.76
N LYS A 132 3.07 1.47 39.03
CA LYS A 132 4.21 2.32 39.31
C LYS A 132 5.15 2.29 38.10
N LEU A 133 5.51 3.44 37.58
CA LEU A 133 6.48 3.62 36.51
C LEU A 133 7.67 4.37 37.10
N LYS A 134 8.88 3.87 36.90
CA LYS A 134 10.11 4.51 37.39
C LYS A 134 10.78 5.26 36.26
N ILE A 135 11.14 6.51 36.49
CA ILE A 135 11.85 7.36 35.54
C ILE A 135 13.33 6.97 35.51
N THR A 136 13.87 6.77 34.32
CA THR A 136 15.22 6.24 34.15
C THR A 136 16.12 7.08 33.29
N SER A 137 15.54 7.87 32.38
CA SER A 137 16.27 8.93 31.69
C SER A 137 15.38 10.13 31.45
N VAL A 138 15.94 11.33 31.60
CA VAL A 138 15.31 12.59 31.25
C VAL A 138 16.18 13.25 30.19
N SER A 139 15.59 13.64 29.07
CA SER A 139 16.31 14.27 27.96
C SER A 139 15.43 15.34 27.29
N PRO A 140 16.01 16.24 26.47
CA PRO A 140 15.22 17.21 25.70
C PRO A 140 14.22 16.58 24.72
N LEU A 141 14.42 15.30 24.34
CA LEU A 141 13.54 14.57 23.43
C LEU A 141 12.37 13.88 24.15
N GLY A 142 12.40 13.83 25.49
CA GLY A 142 11.40 13.15 26.30
C GLY A 142 11.99 12.44 27.52
N VAL A 143 11.09 11.82 28.29
CA VAL A 143 11.39 11.11 29.53
C VAL A 143 11.11 9.63 29.35
N GLU A 144 12.05 8.77 29.70
CA GLU A 144 11.86 7.32 29.65
C GLU A 144 11.46 6.79 31.02
N ALA A 145 10.44 5.92 31.03
CA ALA A 145 9.95 5.27 32.23
C ALA A 145 9.78 3.77 32.01
N TYR A 146 10.04 2.98 33.05
CA TYR A 146 9.91 1.52 33.01
C TYR A 146 8.81 1.02 33.95
N CYS A 147 8.09 -0.02 33.52
CA CYS A 147 7.15 -0.76 34.35
C CYS A 147 7.42 -2.28 34.29
N GLY A 148 7.54 -2.92 35.45
CA GLY A 148 7.72 -4.39 35.54
C GLY A 148 6.44 -5.21 35.31
N LYS A 149 5.30 -4.54 35.12
CA LYS A 149 3.98 -5.15 34.89
C LYS A 149 3.36 -4.59 33.61
N THR A 150 2.49 -5.36 32.98
CA THR A 150 1.71 -4.87 31.84
C THR A 150 0.83 -3.70 32.26
N VAL A 151 0.90 -2.59 31.53
CA VAL A 151 0.12 -1.36 31.77
C VAL A 151 -0.63 -0.97 30.50
N TYR A 152 -1.86 -0.49 30.69
CA TYR A 152 -2.75 0.00 29.63
C TYR A 152 -3.01 1.47 29.94
N ILE A 153 -2.64 2.36 29.02
CA ILE A 153 -2.76 3.81 29.21
C ILE A 153 -3.70 4.33 28.13
N GLU A 154 -4.70 5.14 28.51
CA GLU A 154 -5.64 5.78 27.58
C GLU A 154 -5.48 7.30 27.53
N SER A 155 -6.02 7.93 26.49
CA SER A 155 -6.16 9.39 26.42
C SER A 155 -6.91 9.91 27.65
N GLY A 156 -6.38 10.96 28.27
CA GLY A 156 -6.97 11.54 29.48
C GLY A 156 -6.71 10.73 30.75
N GLN A 157 -5.91 9.64 30.70
CA GLN A 157 -5.55 8.89 31.91
C GLN A 157 -4.79 9.79 32.89
N ARG A 158 -5.28 9.87 34.13
CA ARG A 158 -4.60 10.60 35.22
C ARG A 158 -3.29 9.93 35.62
N ILE A 159 -2.22 10.72 35.71
CA ILE A 159 -0.90 10.34 36.20
C ILE A 159 -0.56 11.19 37.42
N VAL A 160 -0.09 10.52 38.47
CA VAL A 160 0.20 11.09 39.78
C VAL A 160 1.68 10.91 40.07
N HIS A 161 2.37 11.97 40.49
CA HIS A 161 3.76 11.87 40.93
C HIS A 161 3.83 11.31 42.37
N GLU A 162 4.93 10.67 42.79
CA GLU A 162 5.05 10.19 44.19
C GLU A 162 5.37 11.33 45.17
N ASN A 163 5.94 12.44 44.70
CA ASN A 163 6.02 13.72 45.40
C ASN A 163 4.72 14.52 45.21
N ASP A 164 3.99 14.75 46.31
CA ASP A 164 2.70 15.46 46.33
C ASP A 164 2.82 16.97 45.99
N ASP A 165 4.03 17.54 46.01
CA ASP A 165 4.26 18.94 45.56
C ASP A 165 4.15 19.11 44.03
N ILE A 166 4.27 18.02 43.29
CA ILE A 166 4.11 18.03 41.83
C ILE A 166 2.63 17.73 41.53
N PRO A 167 1.89 18.68 40.92
CA PRO A 167 0.49 18.48 40.63
C PRO A 167 0.31 17.32 39.65
N ASP A 168 -0.85 16.69 39.67
CA ASP A 168 -1.18 15.62 38.73
C ASP A 168 -1.21 16.13 37.28
N THR A 169 -1.05 15.20 36.36
CA THR A 169 -1.21 15.43 34.94
C THR A 169 -2.12 14.40 34.31
N PHE A 170 -2.44 14.64 33.04
CA PHE A 170 -3.26 13.74 32.24
C PHE A 170 -2.51 13.39 30.96
N VAL A 171 -2.69 12.16 30.51
CA VAL A 171 -2.21 11.71 29.22
C VAL A 171 -2.91 12.50 28.12
N GLY A 172 -2.14 13.07 27.20
CA GLY A 172 -2.66 13.75 26.03
C GLY A 172 -3.37 12.78 25.06
N LYS A 173 -3.78 13.28 23.91
CA LYS A 173 -4.50 12.45 22.93
C LYS A 173 -3.59 11.38 22.33
N LEU A 174 -3.89 10.11 22.63
CA LEU A 174 -3.26 8.95 21.99
C LEU A 174 -3.93 8.67 20.65
N PRO A 175 -3.17 8.30 19.61
CA PRO A 175 -3.77 7.89 18.35
C PRO A 175 -4.58 6.60 18.54
N PRO A 176 -5.82 6.54 18.01
CA PRO A 176 -6.72 5.41 18.18
C PRO A 176 -6.09 4.12 17.65
N ILE A 177 -6.44 3.00 18.27
CA ILE A 177 -5.99 1.69 17.76
C ILE A 177 -6.73 1.41 16.45
N ALA A 178 -5.98 1.17 15.37
CA ALA A 178 -6.56 0.75 14.11
C ALA A 178 -7.39 -0.53 14.29
N GLN A 179 -8.70 -0.41 14.10
CA GLN A 179 -9.63 -1.52 14.18
C GLN A 179 -9.58 -2.40 12.93
N TYR A 180 -10.08 -3.62 13.09
CA TYR A 180 -10.19 -4.59 12.03
C TYR A 180 -11.33 -5.55 12.32
N LEU A 181 -11.91 -6.10 11.25
CA LEU A 181 -12.81 -7.23 11.33
C LEU A 181 -11.97 -8.49 11.32
N LEU A 182 -12.09 -9.32 12.37
CA LEU A 182 -11.46 -10.62 12.41
C LEU A 182 -12.37 -11.61 11.70
N LEU A 183 -11.90 -12.19 10.60
CA LEU A 183 -12.64 -13.11 9.76
C LEU A 183 -11.95 -14.47 9.73
N ARG A 184 -12.72 -15.54 9.91
CA ARG A 184 -12.32 -16.95 9.84
C ARG A 184 -13.08 -17.65 8.73
N THR A 185 -12.55 -18.77 8.25
CA THR A 185 -13.28 -19.64 7.33
C THR A 185 -14.58 -20.10 7.98
N GLY A 186 -15.70 -19.94 7.26
CA GLY A 186 -17.06 -20.20 7.72
C GLY A 186 -17.81 -18.96 8.22
N ASP A 187 -17.12 -17.86 8.52
CA ASP A 187 -17.77 -16.63 8.97
C ASP A 187 -18.64 -16.01 7.87
N ASN A 188 -19.68 -15.29 8.29
CA ASN A 188 -20.50 -14.47 7.39
C ASN A 188 -20.15 -12.99 7.55
N LEU A 189 -19.87 -12.34 6.43
CA LEU A 189 -19.59 -10.91 6.31
C LEU A 189 -20.70 -10.27 5.48
N VAL A 190 -21.25 -9.16 5.96
CA VAL A 190 -22.19 -8.32 5.21
C VAL A 190 -21.42 -7.16 4.58
N ILE A 191 -21.50 -7.02 3.27
CA ILE A 191 -20.99 -5.84 2.56
C ILE A 191 -22.17 -4.95 2.23
N THR A 192 -22.11 -3.68 2.61
CA THR A 192 -23.22 -2.75 2.40
C THR A 192 -22.88 -1.65 1.40
N LYS A 193 -23.89 -1.28 0.61
CA LYS A 193 -23.89 -0.15 -0.32
C LYS A 193 -23.88 1.19 0.42
N LYS A 194 -24.41 1.22 1.64
CA LYS A 194 -24.49 2.43 2.47
C LYS A 194 -23.11 2.76 3.05
N ASN A 195 -22.74 4.03 3.04
CA ASN A 195 -21.49 4.49 3.64
C ASN A 195 -21.59 4.52 5.18
N VAL A 196 -21.52 3.35 5.79
CA VAL A 196 -21.52 3.15 7.24
C VAL A 196 -20.16 2.62 7.70
N LEU A 197 -19.82 2.91 8.96
CA LEU A 197 -18.62 2.39 9.59
C LEU A 197 -18.72 0.87 9.75
N GLY A 198 -17.68 0.15 9.34
CA GLY A 198 -17.58 -1.28 9.53
C GLY A 198 -17.58 -1.66 11.02
N GLN A 199 -18.27 -2.76 11.33
CA GLN A 199 -18.48 -3.26 12.68
C GLN A 199 -18.12 -4.75 12.77
N PRO A 200 -17.42 -5.18 13.84
CA PRO A 200 -17.12 -6.59 14.05
C PRO A 200 -18.40 -7.40 14.32
N ALA A 201 -18.32 -8.71 14.09
CA ALA A 201 -19.38 -9.61 14.51
C ALA A 201 -19.54 -9.58 16.04
N ILE A 202 -20.80 -9.63 16.50
CA ILE A 202 -21.12 -9.81 17.92
C ILE A 202 -21.40 -11.29 18.14
N LEU A 203 -20.71 -11.89 19.10
CA LEU A 203 -20.90 -13.28 19.49
C LEU A 203 -21.61 -13.34 20.85
N ASP A 204 -22.40 -14.39 21.09
CA ASP A 204 -22.91 -14.73 22.41
C ASP A 204 -21.83 -15.39 23.30
N GLU A 205 -22.17 -15.71 24.54
CA GLU A 205 -21.25 -16.35 25.49
C GLU A 205 -20.80 -17.76 25.04
N ASP A 206 -21.62 -18.43 24.22
CA ASP A 206 -21.34 -19.75 23.66
C ASP A 206 -20.54 -19.67 22.34
N GLY A 207 -20.26 -18.45 21.86
CA GLY A 207 -19.49 -18.19 20.64
C GLY A 207 -20.31 -18.22 19.34
N ASN A 208 -21.64 -18.28 19.41
CA ASN A 208 -22.49 -18.17 18.23
C ASN A 208 -22.63 -16.71 17.79
N THR A 209 -22.70 -16.48 16.48
CA THR A 209 -22.84 -15.14 15.91
C THR A 209 -24.25 -14.59 16.11
N LEU A 210 -24.38 -13.56 16.94
CA LEU A 210 -25.62 -12.78 17.12
C LEU A 210 -25.83 -11.81 15.97
N THR A 211 -24.77 -11.10 15.57
CA THR A 211 -24.76 -10.20 14.42
C THR A 211 -23.51 -10.41 13.58
N ASN A 212 -23.67 -10.44 12.26
CA ASN A 212 -22.55 -10.61 11.34
C ASN A 212 -21.66 -9.36 11.34
N ALA A 213 -20.37 -9.59 11.05
CA ALA A 213 -19.48 -8.48 10.74
C ALA A 213 -20.02 -7.73 9.52
N THR A 214 -19.91 -6.41 9.52
CA THR A 214 -20.41 -5.56 8.44
C THR A 214 -19.33 -4.59 7.98
N ILE A 215 -19.22 -4.34 6.68
CA ILE A 215 -18.33 -3.33 6.12
C ILE A 215 -18.94 -2.69 4.87
N SER A 216 -18.73 -1.39 4.65
CA SER A 216 -19.19 -0.73 3.44
C SER A 216 -18.23 -0.97 2.26
N CYS A 217 -18.72 -0.81 1.04
CA CYS A 217 -17.91 -0.76 -0.18
C CYS A 217 -17.82 0.69 -0.68
N GLN A 218 -16.63 1.16 -1.05
CA GLN A 218 -16.43 2.53 -1.56
C GLN A 218 -16.97 2.73 -2.98
N LEU A 219 -17.21 1.64 -3.74
CA LEU A 219 -17.77 1.68 -5.08
C LEU A 219 -19.13 0.93 -5.10
N PRO A 220 -20.24 1.62 -4.78
CA PRO A 220 -21.60 1.05 -4.73
C PRO A 220 -22.11 0.41 -6.01
N GLU A 221 -21.59 0.80 -7.16
CA GLU A 221 -21.98 0.36 -8.51
C GLU A 221 -21.74 -1.14 -8.70
N ILE A 222 -20.80 -1.72 -7.95
CA ILE A 222 -20.48 -3.15 -8.03
C ILE A 222 -21.68 -4.05 -7.68
N PHE A 223 -22.64 -3.55 -6.90
CA PHE A 223 -23.85 -4.29 -6.50
C PHE A 223 -24.75 -4.62 -7.70
N ASP A 224 -24.61 -3.87 -8.80
CA ASP A 224 -25.43 -4.05 -9.99
C ASP A 224 -24.86 -5.12 -10.94
N PHE A 225 -23.64 -5.61 -10.68
CA PHE A 225 -22.90 -6.54 -11.54
C PHE A 225 -22.58 -7.88 -10.89
N VAL A 226 -22.60 -7.97 -9.56
CA VAL A 226 -22.26 -9.19 -8.84
C VAL A 226 -23.45 -10.14 -8.73
N GLU A 227 -23.17 -11.43 -8.80
CA GLU A 227 -24.19 -12.47 -8.71
C GLU A 227 -23.95 -13.42 -7.52
N GLN A 228 -25.01 -14.14 -7.12
CA GLN A 228 -24.87 -15.21 -6.15
C GLN A 228 -23.91 -16.28 -6.70
N GLY A 229 -22.92 -16.67 -5.89
CA GLY A 229 -21.88 -17.62 -6.28
C GLY A 229 -20.56 -16.98 -6.69
N ASP A 230 -20.53 -15.66 -6.94
CA ASP A 230 -19.30 -14.96 -7.28
C ASP A 230 -18.26 -15.05 -6.16
N VAL A 231 -17.00 -15.20 -6.58
CA VAL A 231 -15.85 -15.17 -5.69
C VAL A 231 -15.46 -13.72 -5.42
N ILE A 232 -15.31 -13.40 -4.14
CA ILE A 232 -14.86 -12.09 -3.68
C ILE A 232 -13.59 -12.23 -2.84
N LEU A 233 -12.60 -11.42 -3.18
CA LEU A 233 -11.29 -11.41 -2.54
C LEU A 233 -11.06 -10.09 -1.81
N PHE A 234 -10.42 -10.15 -0.65
CA PHE A 234 -10.07 -8.96 0.13
C PHE A 234 -8.58 -8.91 0.47
N ASN A 235 -8.07 -7.68 0.63
CA ASN A 235 -6.73 -7.40 1.15
C ASN A 235 -5.64 -8.13 0.36
N ASP A 236 -5.67 -7.94 -0.97
CA ASP A 236 -4.76 -8.56 -1.95
C ASP A 236 -4.88 -10.10 -1.95
N GLY A 237 -6.11 -10.63 -2.00
CA GLY A 237 -6.39 -12.08 -2.06
C GLY A 237 -6.12 -12.86 -0.76
N LYS A 238 -5.76 -12.19 0.34
CA LYS A 238 -5.47 -12.84 1.64
C LYS A 238 -6.71 -13.39 2.35
N ILE A 239 -7.88 -12.90 1.97
CA ILE A 239 -9.18 -13.39 2.44
C ILE A 239 -10.02 -13.67 1.19
N GLU A 240 -10.67 -14.82 1.16
CA GLU A 240 -11.58 -15.22 0.08
C GLU A 240 -12.94 -15.52 0.68
N GLY A 241 -13.98 -15.12 -0.03
CA GLY A 241 -15.35 -15.50 0.26
C GLY A 241 -16.14 -15.74 -1.02
N VAL A 242 -17.35 -16.25 -0.84
CA VAL A 242 -18.33 -16.46 -1.90
C VAL A 242 -19.60 -15.74 -1.53
N ILE A 243 -20.16 -14.99 -2.49
CA ILE A 243 -21.44 -14.31 -2.32
C ILE A 243 -22.54 -15.35 -2.22
N LYS A 244 -23.27 -15.36 -1.10
CA LYS A 244 -24.40 -16.25 -0.85
C LYS A 244 -25.74 -15.61 -1.14
N GLU A 245 -25.86 -14.31 -0.94
CA GLU A 245 -27.08 -13.55 -1.21
C GLU A 245 -26.71 -12.15 -1.73
N VAL A 246 -27.45 -11.69 -2.73
CA VAL A 246 -27.36 -10.33 -3.30
C VAL A 246 -28.70 -9.65 -3.05
N ASN A 247 -28.67 -8.57 -2.25
CA ASN A 247 -29.80 -7.67 -2.04
C ASN A 247 -29.45 -6.28 -2.61
N SER A 248 -30.45 -5.43 -2.82
CA SER A 248 -30.24 -4.09 -3.41
C SER A 248 -29.25 -3.20 -2.64
N ASP A 249 -29.16 -3.40 -1.31
CA ASP A 249 -28.31 -2.61 -0.41
C ASP A 249 -27.16 -3.41 0.22
N GLU A 250 -27.17 -4.75 0.10
CA GLU A 250 -26.30 -5.64 0.89
C GLU A 250 -25.90 -6.91 0.14
N LEU A 251 -24.64 -7.32 0.25
CA LEU A 251 -24.13 -8.63 -0.15
C LEU A 251 -23.85 -9.44 1.11
N ARG A 252 -24.35 -10.67 1.17
CA ARG A 252 -23.93 -11.63 2.20
C ARG A 252 -22.85 -12.53 1.64
N VAL A 253 -21.69 -12.52 2.29
CA VAL A 253 -20.50 -13.25 1.87
C VAL A 253 -20.16 -14.27 2.94
N THR A 254 -20.00 -15.54 2.56
CA THR A 254 -19.40 -16.55 3.43
C THR A 254 -17.92 -16.64 3.14
N ILE A 255 -17.08 -16.51 4.17
CA ILE A 255 -15.63 -16.58 4.06
C ILE A 255 -15.21 -18.04 3.83
N THR A 256 -14.54 -18.31 2.72
CA THR A 256 -14.05 -19.64 2.34
C THR A 256 -12.58 -19.83 2.71
N ARG A 257 -11.78 -18.76 2.69
CA ARG A 257 -10.36 -18.80 3.05
C ARG A 257 -9.94 -17.64 3.94
N ALA A 258 -9.37 -17.96 5.09
CA ALA A 258 -8.65 -17.04 5.96
C ALA A 258 -7.48 -17.78 6.63
N LYS A 259 -6.63 -17.07 7.39
CA LYS A 259 -5.60 -17.71 8.21
C LYS A 259 -6.25 -18.49 9.36
N ASP A 260 -5.60 -19.54 9.85
CA ASP A 260 -6.10 -20.37 10.96
C ASP A 260 -6.41 -19.55 12.23
N ALA A 261 -5.57 -18.57 12.55
CA ALA A 261 -5.77 -17.66 13.69
C ALA A 261 -6.81 -16.55 13.40
N GLY A 262 -7.43 -16.54 12.23
CA GLY A 262 -8.24 -15.47 11.68
C GLY A 262 -7.42 -14.43 10.88
N SER A 263 -8.03 -13.92 9.82
CA SER A 263 -7.50 -12.84 9.00
C SER A 263 -8.09 -11.49 9.42
N LYS A 264 -7.27 -10.45 9.44
CA LYS A 264 -7.69 -9.09 9.81
C LYS A 264 -8.05 -8.29 8.56
N LEU A 265 -9.33 -8.01 8.34
CA LEU A 265 -9.81 -7.07 7.33
C LEU A 265 -9.83 -5.66 7.93
N ARG A 266 -9.12 -4.73 7.31
CA ARG A 266 -9.03 -3.33 7.76
C ARG A 266 -9.83 -2.43 6.82
N ALA A 267 -10.00 -1.18 7.19
CA ALA A 267 -10.48 -0.14 6.29
C ALA A 267 -9.57 0.02 5.05
N GLU A 268 -10.15 0.53 3.97
CA GLU A 268 -9.46 0.87 2.72
C GLU A 268 -8.65 -0.27 2.08
N LYS A 269 -9.03 -1.52 2.36
CA LYS A 269 -8.43 -2.70 1.73
C LYS A 269 -9.09 -2.99 0.40
N GLY A 270 -8.27 -3.37 -0.58
CA GLY A 270 -8.74 -3.74 -1.92
C GLY A 270 -9.74 -4.89 -1.86
N ILE A 271 -10.78 -4.77 -2.68
CA ILE A 271 -11.77 -5.80 -2.97
C ILE A 271 -11.62 -6.16 -4.45
N ASN A 272 -11.68 -7.45 -4.74
CA ASN A 272 -11.41 -8.01 -6.06
C ASN A 272 -12.49 -9.04 -6.41
N PHE A 273 -12.93 -9.07 -7.66
CA PHE A 273 -13.97 -9.97 -8.17
C PHE A 273 -13.46 -10.71 -9.41
N PRO A 274 -12.58 -11.71 -9.24
CA PRO A 274 -11.81 -12.33 -10.34
C PRO A 274 -12.62 -12.91 -11.49
N GLN A 275 -13.89 -13.25 -11.23
CA GLN A 275 -14.79 -13.95 -12.14
C GLN A 275 -15.95 -13.08 -12.62
N THR A 276 -16.11 -11.88 -12.07
CA THR A 276 -17.24 -11.00 -12.35
C THR A 276 -16.83 -9.93 -13.35
N ASN A 277 -17.63 -9.74 -14.40
CA ASN A 277 -17.44 -8.61 -15.31
C ASN A 277 -18.17 -7.38 -14.75
N LEU A 278 -17.44 -6.53 -14.04
CA LEU A 278 -18.01 -5.34 -13.40
C LEU A 278 -18.33 -4.19 -14.37
N ALA A 279 -17.99 -4.33 -15.66
CA ALA A 279 -18.19 -3.31 -16.69
C ALA A 279 -17.75 -1.87 -16.28
N LEU A 280 -16.79 -1.77 -15.36
CA LEU A 280 -16.28 -0.50 -14.85
C LEU A 280 -15.35 0.13 -15.89
N ARG A 281 -15.53 1.44 -16.08
CA ARG A 281 -14.63 2.25 -16.91
C ARG A 281 -13.31 2.47 -16.19
N SER A 282 -12.19 2.28 -16.89
CA SER A 282 -10.87 2.48 -16.30
C SER A 282 -10.60 3.93 -15.92
N LEU A 283 -11.16 4.89 -16.66
CA LEU A 283 -10.93 6.32 -16.47
C LEU A 283 -12.08 6.96 -15.66
N THR A 284 -11.85 7.16 -14.36
CA THR A 284 -12.84 7.78 -13.47
C THR A 284 -12.87 9.30 -13.62
N ASP A 285 -13.89 9.96 -13.06
CA ASP A 285 -13.94 11.44 -13.04
C ASP A 285 -12.78 12.06 -12.25
N LYS A 286 -12.34 11.39 -11.18
CA LYS A 286 -11.12 11.78 -10.46
C LYS A 286 -9.91 11.66 -11.37
N ASP A 287 -9.77 10.56 -12.12
CA ASP A 287 -8.63 10.37 -13.02
C ASP A 287 -8.60 11.43 -14.13
N LYS A 288 -9.75 11.84 -14.68
CA LYS A 288 -9.82 12.95 -15.66
C LYS A 288 -9.34 14.28 -15.07
N ASN A 289 -9.72 14.56 -13.82
CA ASN A 289 -9.25 15.75 -13.11
C ASN A 289 -7.73 15.69 -12.87
N ASP A 290 -7.24 14.56 -12.36
CA ASP A 290 -5.81 14.34 -12.13
C ASP A 290 -5.01 14.42 -13.44
N LEU A 291 -5.57 13.89 -14.53
CA LEU A 291 -4.91 13.87 -15.84
C LEU A 291 -4.58 15.28 -16.34
N ALA A 292 -5.40 16.29 -16.04
CA ALA A 292 -5.13 17.68 -16.38
C ALA A 292 -3.86 18.24 -15.70
N PHE A 293 -3.50 17.72 -14.52
CA PHE A 293 -2.21 17.99 -13.87
C PHE A 293 -1.09 17.14 -14.48
N VAL A 294 -1.34 15.84 -14.68
CA VAL A 294 -0.37 14.88 -15.19
C VAL A 294 0.20 15.32 -16.55
N VAL A 295 -0.66 15.72 -17.50
CA VAL A 295 -0.21 16.11 -18.86
C VAL A 295 0.72 17.32 -18.88
N LYS A 296 0.70 18.16 -17.84
CA LYS A 296 1.57 19.35 -17.73
C LYS A 296 2.91 19.08 -17.08
N HIS A 297 3.02 17.98 -16.32
CA HIS A 297 4.12 17.79 -15.37
C HIS A 297 4.82 16.43 -15.48
N ALA A 298 4.20 15.44 -16.12
CA ALA A 298 4.76 14.10 -16.31
C ALA A 298 5.28 13.90 -17.74
N ASP A 299 6.28 13.05 -17.88
CA ASP A 299 6.67 12.52 -19.19
C ASP A 299 5.77 11.36 -19.63
N ILE A 300 5.17 10.65 -18.67
CA ILE A 300 4.43 9.41 -18.90
C ILE A 300 3.19 9.36 -18.01
N VAL A 301 2.05 9.01 -18.60
CA VAL A 301 0.83 8.64 -17.88
C VAL A 301 0.67 7.13 -17.83
N ASN A 302 0.48 6.57 -16.64
CA ASN A 302 0.21 5.15 -16.45
C ASN A 302 -1.28 4.96 -16.16
N ALA A 303 -1.99 4.29 -17.08
CA ALA A 303 -3.41 4.02 -16.99
C ALA A 303 -3.66 2.71 -16.23
N SER A 304 -4.34 2.80 -15.08
CA SER A 304 -4.68 1.64 -14.24
C SER A 304 -5.95 0.94 -14.71
N PHE A 305 -6.05 -0.37 -14.46
CA PHE A 305 -7.23 -1.22 -14.73
C PHE A 305 -7.77 -1.12 -16.17
N VAL A 306 -6.89 -1.07 -17.17
CA VAL A 306 -7.29 -1.07 -18.59
C VAL A 306 -7.79 -2.47 -18.96
N ASN A 307 -9.09 -2.62 -19.23
CA ASN A 307 -9.71 -3.92 -19.46
C ASN A 307 -10.12 -4.16 -20.92
N SER A 308 -10.29 -3.10 -21.70
CA SER A 308 -10.89 -3.15 -23.03
C SER A 308 -10.31 -2.12 -23.99
N LYS A 309 -10.61 -2.28 -25.29
CA LYS A 309 -10.31 -1.26 -26.30
C LYS A 309 -10.97 0.09 -25.99
N GLN A 310 -12.14 0.07 -25.36
CA GLN A 310 -12.87 1.31 -25.07
C GLN A 310 -12.22 2.09 -23.94
N ASP A 311 -11.63 1.41 -22.95
CA ASP A 311 -10.83 2.06 -21.90
C ASP A 311 -9.63 2.82 -22.48
N VAL A 312 -8.97 2.23 -23.49
CA VAL A 312 -7.90 2.91 -24.23
C VAL A 312 -8.46 4.10 -25.00
N GLN A 313 -9.55 3.92 -25.74
CA GLN A 313 -10.18 5.00 -26.51
C GLN A 313 -10.60 6.18 -25.61
N ASP A 314 -11.20 5.92 -24.46
CA ASP A 314 -11.62 6.93 -23.50
C ASP A 314 -10.42 7.77 -23.01
N LEU A 315 -9.25 7.14 -22.82
CA LEU A 315 -8.00 7.84 -22.49
C LEU A 315 -7.45 8.64 -23.68
N LEU A 316 -7.48 8.10 -24.91
CA LEU A 316 -7.03 8.81 -26.12
C LEU A 316 -7.87 10.07 -26.39
N ASP A 317 -9.19 9.95 -26.25
CA ASP A 317 -10.13 11.05 -26.43
C ASP A 317 -9.89 12.15 -25.39
N GLU A 318 -9.65 11.75 -24.13
CA GLU A 318 -9.36 12.69 -23.06
C GLU A 318 -7.99 13.39 -23.24
N LEU A 319 -6.96 12.66 -23.69
CA LEU A 319 -5.66 13.25 -24.01
C LEU A 319 -5.75 14.21 -25.20
N THR A 320 -6.61 13.92 -26.18
CA THR A 320 -6.89 14.82 -27.31
C THR A 320 -7.62 16.07 -26.84
N ARG A 321 -8.62 15.92 -25.95
CA ARG A 321 -9.34 17.04 -25.32
C ARG A 321 -8.41 17.96 -24.54
N LEU A 322 -7.36 17.40 -23.93
CA LEU A 322 -6.33 18.14 -23.20
C LEU A 322 -5.16 18.62 -24.09
N GLU A 323 -5.25 18.41 -25.42
CA GLU A 323 -4.22 18.77 -26.40
C GLU A 323 -2.84 18.14 -26.11
N ALA A 324 -2.81 16.99 -25.43
CA ALA A 324 -1.58 16.37 -24.93
C ALA A 324 -1.23 15.04 -25.61
N LEU A 325 -2.06 14.55 -26.54
CA LEU A 325 -1.93 13.23 -27.17
C LEU A 325 -0.53 12.97 -27.79
N GLU A 326 0.08 14.00 -28.37
CA GLU A 326 1.39 13.91 -29.02
C GLU A 326 2.57 14.22 -28.07
N ASP A 327 2.30 14.79 -26.91
CA ASP A 327 3.30 15.31 -25.97
C ASP A 327 3.59 14.35 -24.82
N ILE A 328 2.63 13.49 -24.45
CA ILE A 328 2.76 12.54 -23.33
C ILE A 328 2.86 11.09 -23.83
N ASN A 329 3.70 10.30 -23.17
CA ASN A 329 3.78 8.86 -23.42
C ASN A 329 2.76 8.12 -22.55
N MET A 330 2.24 6.99 -23.03
CA MET A 330 1.22 6.23 -22.33
C MET A 330 1.73 4.84 -21.94
N ILE A 331 1.48 4.40 -20.71
CA ILE A 331 1.67 3.01 -20.29
C ILE A 331 0.33 2.43 -19.86
N LEU A 332 -0.05 1.31 -20.46
CA LEU A 332 -1.25 0.57 -20.10
C LEU A 332 -0.92 -0.50 -19.06
N LYS A 333 -1.55 -0.44 -17.89
CA LYS A 333 -1.34 -1.43 -16.83
C LYS A 333 -2.30 -2.60 -17.04
N ILE A 334 -1.72 -3.79 -17.21
CA ILE A 334 -2.46 -5.05 -17.32
C ILE A 334 -2.53 -5.67 -15.93
N GLU A 335 -3.70 -5.55 -15.30
CA GLU A 335 -3.91 -5.84 -13.86
C GLU A 335 -5.00 -6.87 -13.61
N THR A 336 -5.72 -7.29 -14.64
CA THR A 336 -6.90 -8.17 -14.52
C THR A 336 -6.86 -9.29 -15.56
N ARG A 337 -7.67 -10.32 -15.34
CA ARG A 337 -7.89 -11.38 -16.33
C ARG A 337 -8.53 -10.85 -17.62
N ALA A 338 -9.45 -9.90 -17.51
CA ALA A 338 -10.12 -9.30 -18.67
C ALA A 338 -9.14 -8.52 -19.55
N ALA A 339 -8.25 -7.73 -18.93
CA ALA A 339 -7.18 -7.01 -19.61
C ALA A 339 -6.29 -7.95 -20.43
N PHE A 340 -5.89 -9.08 -19.83
CA PHE A 340 -5.10 -10.10 -20.53
C PHE A 340 -5.88 -10.74 -21.69
N ALA A 341 -7.14 -11.13 -21.48
CA ALA A 341 -7.97 -11.74 -22.52
C ALA A 341 -8.17 -10.79 -23.73
N ASN A 342 -8.27 -9.48 -23.47
CA ASN A 342 -8.48 -8.44 -24.48
C ASN A 342 -7.18 -7.77 -24.96
N LEU A 343 -6.00 -8.27 -24.54
CA LEU A 343 -4.72 -7.61 -24.75
C LEU A 343 -4.46 -7.23 -26.21
N LYS A 344 -4.85 -8.09 -27.16
CA LYS A 344 -4.67 -7.84 -28.60
C LYS A 344 -5.43 -6.60 -29.06
N GLU A 345 -6.69 -6.46 -28.65
CA GLU A 345 -7.52 -5.30 -29.01
C GLU A 345 -7.02 -4.04 -28.31
N ILE A 346 -6.63 -4.15 -27.04
CA ILE A 346 -6.02 -3.07 -26.26
C ILE A 346 -4.77 -2.53 -26.97
N LEU A 347 -3.84 -3.42 -27.36
CA LEU A 347 -2.61 -3.06 -28.05
C LEU A 347 -2.89 -2.41 -29.41
N LEU A 348 -3.76 -3.00 -30.23
CA LEU A 348 -4.09 -2.46 -31.55
C LEU A 348 -4.73 -1.07 -31.46
N THR A 349 -5.58 -0.82 -30.48
CA THR A 349 -6.15 0.52 -30.24
C THR A 349 -5.08 1.49 -29.74
N ALA A 350 -4.22 1.06 -28.81
CA ALA A 350 -3.15 1.90 -28.28
C ALA A 350 -2.14 2.33 -29.36
N MET A 351 -1.88 1.46 -30.34
CA MET A 351 -1.00 1.71 -31.48
C MET A 351 -1.49 2.82 -32.42
N GLN A 352 -2.66 3.40 -32.19
CA GLN A 352 -3.07 4.65 -32.84
C GLN A 352 -2.21 5.85 -32.42
N THR A 353 -1.49 5.75 -31.30
CA THR A 353 -0.53 6.77 -30.85
C THR A 353 0.91 6.29 -31.00
N LYS A 354 1.84 7.24 -30.96
CA LYS A 354 3.24 6.98 -31.29
C LYS A 354 4.03 6.28 -30.18
N TYR A 355 3.74 6.59 -28.91
CA TYR A 355 4.56 6.15 -27.78
C TYR A 355 3.70 5.46 -26.73
N ILE A 356 3.66 4.13 -26.81
CA ILE A 356 2.95 3.28 -25.88
C ILE A 356 3.89 2.31 -25.19
N GLY A 357 3.55 1.91 -23.98
CA GLY A 357 4.17 0.82 -23.24
C GLY A 357 3.11 0.00 -22.51
N VAL A 358 3.51 -1.18 -22.05
CA VAL A 358 2.67 -2.04 -21.21
C VAL A 358 3.38 -2.28 -19.89
N MET A 359 2.63 -2.24 -18.79
CA MET A 359 3.12 -2.64 -17.47
C MET A 359 2.41 -3.90 -17.02
N ILE A 360 3.19 -4.94 -16.70
CA ILE A 360 2.67 -6.17 -16.09
C ILE A 360 2.54 -5.92 -14.59
N ALA A 361 1.35 -5.53 -14.14
CA ALA A 361 1.08 -5.22 -12.73
C ALA A 361 0.77 -6.50 -11.93
N ARG A 362 1.81 -7.30 -11.68
CA ARG A 362 1.69 -8.66 -11.14
C ARG A 362 0.95 -8.76 -9.80
N GLY A 363 1.00 -7.72 -8.97
CA GLY A 363 0.33 -7.68 -7.67
C GLY A 363 -1.19 -7.84 -7.80
N ASP A 364 -1.85 -6.93 -8.53
CA ASP A 364 -3.29 -7.01 -8.77
C ASP A 364 -3.61 -8.16 -9.77
N LEU A 365 -2.76 -8.37 -10.78
CA LEU A 365 -2.96 -9.43 -11.78
C LEU A 365 -2.95 -10.85 -11.18
N ALA A 366 -2.09 -11.14 -10.20
CA ALA A 366 -2.08 -12.46 -9.55
C ALA A 366 -3.32 -12.69 -8.69
N VAL A 367 -3.89 -11.62 -8.12
CA VAL A 367 -5.14 -11.68 -7.36
C VAL A 367 -6.33 -11.95 -8.29
N GLU A 368 -6.36 -11.31 -9.45
CA GLU A 368 -7.45 -11.41 -10.43
C GLU A 368 -7.38 -12.62 -11.35
N ALA A 369 -6.19 -13.04 -11.77
CA ALA A 369 -6.00 -14.17 -12.68
C ALA A 369 -5.78 -15.50 -11.94
N GLY A 370 -5.50 -15.45 -10.63
CA GLY A 370 -5.13 -16.60 -9.83
C GLY A 370 -3.63 -16.89 -9.85
N TRP A 371 -3.18 -17.59 -8.80
CA TRP A 371 -1.76 -17.87 -8.56
C TRP A 371 -1.17 -18.90 -9.53
N ASP A 372 -2.01 -19.79 -10.08
CA ASP A 372 -1.57 -20.90 -10.93
C ASP A 372 -1.19 -20.43 -12.35
N ASP A 373 -1.78 -19.34 -12.81
CA ASP A 373 -1.62 -18.84 -14.19
C ASP A 373 -0.65 -17.66 -14.33
N ILE A 374 -0.24 -17.02 -13.23
CA ILE A 374 0.51 -15.74 -13.29
C ILE A 374 1.81 -15.84 -14.09
N GLY A 375 2.54 -16.96 -13.95
CA GLY A 375 3.80 -17.18 -14.68
C GLY A 375 3.56 -17.28 -16.19
N ARG A 376 2.52 -18.04 -16.60
CA ARG A 376 2.14 -18.20 -18.01
C ARG A 376 1.67 -16.87 -18.60
N ILE A 377 0.78 -16.17 -17.90
CA ILE A 377 0.23 -14.88 -18.34
C ILE A 377 1.34 -13.84 -18.54
N GLN A 378 2.30 -13.77 -17.62
CA GLN A 378 3.43 -12.87 -17.73
C GLN A 378 4.27 -13.14 -18.99
N GLU A 379 4.61 -14.40 -19.26
CA GLU A 379 5.35 -14.81 -20.46
C GLU A 379 4.57 -14.49 -21.74
N GLU A 380 3.26 -14.75 -21.77
CA GLU A 380 2.43 -14.43 -22.94
C GLU A 380 2.33 -12.93 -23.19
N ILE A 381 2.20 -12.09 -22.14
CA ILE A 381 2.22 -10.63 -22.29
C ILE A 381 3.56 -10.16 -22.87
N LEU A 382 4.68 -10.67 -22.35
CA LEU A 382 6.02 -10.34 -22.85
C LEU A 382 6.16 -10.69 -24.34
N LEU A 383 5.76 -11.90 -24.73
CA LEU A 383 5.83 -12.35 -26.13
C LEU A 383 4.98 -11.48 -27.06
N MET A 384 3.73 -11.15 -26.67
CA MET A 384 2.85 -10.31 -27.48
C MET A 384 3.39 -8.89 -27.63
N CYS A 385 3.86 -8.29 -26.53
CA CYS A 385 4.41 -6.93 -26.55
C CYS A 385 5.73 -6.86 -27.32
N ASN A 386 6.61 -7.86 -27.20
CA ASN A 386 7.84 -7.95 -27.99
C ASN A 386 7.53 -8.04 -29.49
N ALA A 387 6.60 -8.92 -29.88
CA ALA A 387 6.15 -9.02 -31.27
C ALA A 387 5.50 -7.73 -31.80
N ALA A 388 4.85 -6.96 -30.92
CA ALA A 388 4.27 -5.65 -31.25
C ALA A 388 5.29 -4.50 -31.18
N HIS A 389 6.55 -4.76 -30.79
CA HIS A 389 7.55 -3.74 -30.48
C HIS A 389 7.09 -2.70 -29.45
N VAL A 390 6.30 -3.12 -28.48
CA VAL A 390 5.81 -2.29 -27.37
C VAL A 390 6.67 -2.56 -26.12
N PRO A 391 7.34 -1.54 -25.55
CA PRO A 391 8.12 -1.69 -24.33
C PRO A 391 7.29 -2.25 -23.16
N VAL A 392 7.88 -3.18 -22.43
CA VAL A 392 7.24 -3.81 -21.27
C VAL A 392 7.94 -3.44 -19.98
N ILE A 393 7.15 -3.09 -18.97
CA ILE A 393 7.61 -2.87 -17.60
C ILE A 393 7.26 -4.08 -16.74
N TRP A 394 8.29 -4.69 -16.16
CA TRP A 394 8.17 -5.73 -15.15
C TRP A 394 7.92 -5.10 -13.79
N ALA A 395 6.68 -5.16 -13.33
CA ALA A 395 6.25 -4.40 -12.18
C ALA A 395 5.77 -5.26 -11.01
N THR A 396 5.84 -4.64 -9.83
CA THR A 396 5.40 -5.14 -8.52
C THR A 396 6.21 -6.33 -7.99
N GLN A 397 6.37 -6.39 -6.67
CA GLN A 397 7.05 -7.46 -5.91
C GLN A 397 8.53 -7.75 -6.24
N VAL A 398 9.16 -7.02 -7.14
CA VAL A 398 10.61 -7.12 -7.39
C VAL A 398 11.37 -6.60 -6.16
N LEU A 399 12.16 -7.47 -5.54
CA LEU A 399 12.94 -7.18 -4.32
C LEU A 399 12.12 -6.55 -3.17
N GLU A 400 10.86 -6.96 -3.02
CA GLU A 400 9.95 -6.43 -2.01
C GLU A 400 10.41 -6.64 -0.56
N ASN A 401 10.92 -7.81 -0.21
CA ASN A 401 11.48 -8.06 1.12
C ASN A 401 12.73 -7.24 1.37
N LEU A 402 13.59 -7.05 0.37
CA LEU A 402 14.75 -6.18 0.53
C LEU A 402 14.29 -4.75 0.80
N SER A 403 13.41 -4.20 -0.05
CA SER A 403 12.90 -2.84 0.12
C SER A 403 12.24 -2.61 1.49
N LYS A 404 11.50 -3.60 2.01
CA LYS A 404 10.76 -3.52 3.29
C LYS A 404 11.55 -3.90 4.54
N LYS A 405 12.39 -4.94 4.47
CA LYS A 405 13.03 -5.61 5.62
C LYS A 405 14.56 -5.60 5.57
N GLY A 406 15.17 -5.13 4.48
CA GLY A 406 16.62 -5.02 4.33
C GLY A 406 17.32 -6.31 3.88
N LEU A 407 16.57 -7.40 3.64
CA LEU A 407 17.13 -8.68 3.19
C LEU A 407 16.29 -9.27 2.05
N PRO A 408 16.90 -9.61 0.90
CA PRO A 408 16.21 -10.30 -0.18
C PRO A 408 16.11 -11.81 0.10
N SER A 409 15.08 -12.44 -0.44
CA SER A 409 14.99 -13.89 -0.58
C SER A 409 15.68 -14.36 -1.86
N ARG A 410 16.00 -15.66 -1.95
CA ARG A 410 16.56 -16.27 -3.17
C ARG A 410 15.61 -16.15 -4.36
N ALA A 411 14.31 -16.31 -4.13
CA ALA A 411 13.29 -16.18 -5.17
C ALA A 411 13.27 -14.78 -5.80
N GLU A 412 13.45 -13.73 -4.99
CA GLU A 412 13.52 -12.34 -5.50
C GLU A 412 14.79 -12.09 -6.33
N ILE A 413 15.90 -12.76 -6.04
CA ILE A 413 17.10 -12.66 -6.88
C ILE A 413 16.86 -13.29 -8.25
N THR A 414 16.23 -14.47 -8.28
CA THR A 414 15.85 -15.12 -9.54
C THR A 414 14.86 -14.27 -10.33
N ASP A 415 13.86 -13.67 -9.67
CA ASP A 415 12.89 -12.78 -10.30
C ASP A 415 13.54 -11.55 -10.96
N VAL A 416 14.55 -10.95 -10.31
CA VAL A 416 15.34 -9.87 -10.92
C VAL A 416 16.05 -10.33 -12.18
N VAL A 417 16.63 -11.53 -12.18
CA VAL A 417 17.30 -12.06 -13.39
C VAL A 417 16.28 -12.29 -14.50
N SER A 418 15.13 -12.90 -14.20
CA SER A 418 14.05 -13.11 -15.18
C SER A 418 13.49 -11.80 -15.74
N SER A 419 13.55 -10.71 -14.98
CA SER A 419 13.07 -9.39 -15.42
C SER A 419 13.88 -8.77 -16.57
N LEU A 420 15.06 -9.31 -16.91
CA LEU A 420 15.84 -8.90 -18.10
C LEU A 420 15.12 -9.14 -19.43
N GLN A 421 14.05 -9.94 -19.41
CA GLN A 421 13.16 -10.11 -20.58
C GLN A 421 12.31 -8.86 -20.87
N SER A 422 12.20 -7.94 -19.90
CA SER A 422 11.47 -6.68 -20.01
C SER A 422 12.40 -5.50 -20.26
N ASP A 423 11.85 -4.38 -20.72
CA ASP A 423 12.61 -3.15 -21.01
C ASP A 423 12.89 -2.32 -19.75
N CYS A 424 12.04 -2.47 -18.72
CA CYS A 424 12.14 -1.71 -17.48
C CYS A 424 11.69 -2.55 -16.29
N VAL A 425 12.32 -2.35 -15.14
CA VAL A 425 11.96 -3.01 -13.88
C VAL A 425 11.48 -1.96 -12.88
N MET A 426 10.30 -2.17 -12.29
CA MET A 426 9.71 -1.25 -11.31
C MET A 426 9.86 -1.77 -9.88
N LEU A 427 10.40 -0.92 -9.00
CA LEU A 427 10.52 -1.17 -7.56
C LEU A 427 9.43 -0.44 -6.76
N ASN A 428 9.00 -1.07 -5.66
CA ASN A 428 8.11 -0.45 -4.68
C ASN A 428 8.89 0.29 -3.59
N LYS A 429 8.29 1.35 -3.04
CA LYS A 429 8.86 2.14 -1.93
C LYS A 429 9.11 1.29 -0.68
N GLY A 430 10.16 1.61 0.05
CA GLY A 430 10.49 1.00 1.34
C GLY A 430 11.72 1.66 1.99
N PRO A 431 11.94 1.43 3.29
CA PRO A 431 13.04 2.04 4.03
C PRO A 431 14.43 1.72 3.45
N TYR A 432 14.57 0.59 2.74
CA TYR A 432 15.84 0.16 2.15
C TYR A 432 15.88 0.34 0.63
N ILE A 433 15.13 1.29 0.07
CA ILE A 433 15.02 1.47 -1.39
C ILE A 433 16.37 1.76 -2.07
N ASN A 434 17.27 2.49 -1.41
CA ASN A 434 18.60 2.78 -1.95
C ASN A 434 19.45 1.50 -2.07
N ASP A 435 19.41 0.63 -1.06
CA ASP A 435 20.12 -0.65 -1.11
C ASP A 435 19.48 -1.59 -2.15
N THR A 436 18.16 -1.51 -2.30
CA THR A 436 17.41 -2.22 -3.34
C THR A 436 17.86 -1.80 -4.73
N LEU A 437 17.95 -0.49 -5.01
CA LEU A 437 18.43 0.04 -6.29
C LEU A 437 19.87 -0.37 -6.58
N LYS A 438 20.77 -0.29 -5.59
CA LYS A 438 22.16 -0.72 -5.74
C LYS A 438 22.26 -2.20 -6.09
N LEU A 439 21.47 -3.05 -5.41
CA LEU A 439 21.46 -4.48 -5.69
C LEU A 439 20.91 -4.77 -7.09
N LEU A 440 19.77 -4.16 -7.44
CA LEU A 440 19.14 -4.31 -8.75
C LEU A 440 20.13 -3.95 -9.87
N ASN A 441 20.69 -2.73 -9.81
CA ASN A 441 21.64 -2.23 -10.81
C ASN A 441 22.88 -3.15 -10.93
N ARG A 442 23.39 -3.66 -9.80
CA ARG A 442 24.53 -4.58 -9.81
C ARG A 442 24.19 -5.94 -10.43
N ILE A 443 22.99 -6.47 -10.20
CA ILE A 443 22.58 -7.76 -10.79
C ILE A 443 22.36 -7.58 -12.29
N LEU A 444 21.56 -6.59 -12.70
CA LEU A 444 21.26 -6.34 -14.11
C LEU A 444 22.54 -6.07 -14.90
N GLY A 445 23.40 -5.15 -14.45
CA GLY A 445 24.65 -4.84 -15.15
C GLY A 445 25.67 -6.00 -15.21
N LYS A 446 25.56 -7.00 -14.33
CA LYS A 446 26.35 -8.24 -14.43
C LYS A 446 25.76 -9.25 -15.40
N MET A 447 24.44 -9.25 -15.56
CA MET A 447 23.72 -10.22 -16.37
C MET A 447 23.53 -9.77 -17.82
N GLU A 448 23.57 -8.48 -18.10
CA GLU A 448 23.54 -7.91 -19.46
C GLU A 448 24.59 -8.54 -20.40
N SER A 449 25.74 -8.97 -19.87
CA SER A 449 26.76 -9.66 -20.69
C SER A 449 26.42 -11.11 -21.05
N TYR A 450 25.39 -11.70 -20.43
CA TYR A 450 24.99 -13.11 -20.59
C TYR A 450 23.62 -13.27 -21.25
N GLN A 451 22.75 -12.27 -21.12
CA GLN A 451 21.41 -12.25 -21.71
C GLN A 451 21.16 -10.89 -22.36
N GLU A 452 21.07 -10.87 -23.68
CA GLU A 452 20.35 -9.82 -24.41
C GLU A 452 18.87 -10.23 -24.50
N LYS A 453 17.97 -9.24 -24.56
CA LYS A 453 16.54 -9.46 -24.83
C LYS A 453 16.42 -10.41 -26.04
N ASN A 454 15.56 -11.43 -25.96
CA ASN A 454 15.47 -12.64 -26.81
C ASN A 454 15.32 -12.45 -28.34
N GLU A 455 15.75 -11.34 -28.95
CA GLU A 455 15.61 -11.09 -30.38
C GLU A 455 16.97 -10.85 -31.06
N SER A 456 17.34 -11.80 -31.93
CA SER A 456 18.26 -11.48 -33.01
C SER A 456 17.58 -10.54 -33.98
N MET A 457 17.88 -9.24 -33.89
CA MET A 457 17.39 -8.24 -34.83
C MET A 457 17.91 -8.57 -36.23
N LEU A 458 17.03 -8.96 -37.15
CA LEU A 458 17.40 -9.11 -38.56
C LEU A 458 17.76 -7.73 -39.14
N PRO A 459 18.82 -7.63 -39.94
CA PRO A 459 19.25 -6.37 -40.52
C PRO A 459 18.13 -5.74 -41.34
N LYS A 460 18.01 -4.40 -41.26
CA LYS A 460 17.06 -3.62 -42.05
C LYS A 460 17.24 -3.96 -43.54
N LEU A 461 16.15 -4.29 -44.23
CA LEU A 461 16.13 -4.43 -45.68
C LEU A 461 16.68 -3.13 -46.30
N VAL A 462 17.86 -3.23 -46.90
CA VAL A 462 18.44 -2.14 -47.68
C VAL A 462 17.53 -1.98 -48.90
N LYS A 463 16.96 -0.77 -49.09
CA LYS A 463 16.22 -0.48 -50.31
C LYS A 463 17.17 -0.68 -51.50
N ALA A 464 16.77 -1.55 -52.43
CA ALA A 464 17.47 -1.78 -53.69
C ALA A 464 17.48 -0.53 -54.56
#